data_AF-A0A7X6TKF6-F1
#
_entry.id   AF-A0A7X6TKF6-F1
#
_cell.length_a   1.000
_cell.length_b   1.000
_cell.length_c   1.000
_cell.angle_alpha   90.00
_cell.angle_beta   90.00
_cell.angle_gamma   90.00
#
_symmetry.space_group_name_H-M   'P 1'
#
loop_
_entity.id
_entity.type
_entity.pdbx_description
1 polymer ?
#
loop_
_entity_poly.entity_id
_entity_poly.type
_entity_poly.pdbx_seq_one_letter_code
_entity_poly.pdbx_strand_id
1 'polypeptide(L)'
;MLGALVKHWSERFLLPDRVLQRTYEAFKSLLVHDGASHNLMAEFEELYHDGRREDFSRTRRRYLRMAAAVEGMVSELERMNPGQAGGLRDYLKKYDFYARLLLEPPEQFLIPPFAVGHDEPVEAKLIGNKSHNLLRLQQAGAAGVPAGCTITATTFRLLVEHNGLRPALDLLLASIVPEQPASLEEISQSLMTLVRRMEIPDAVQDEILDRFDHLGAEHTGPPLRVAVRSSALHEDSDHSFAGQYHSVLGVGRSGLLAAYLEVVASKYTPEALLYRISAGLSDEEAAMAVLVLTMVDAAASGVVYTGSPAPDGKGERLLVQSVSGLGLPLVGGEITPDMFLFAPGADRPDQALAGRQQQRLVLVDGKVRTEAMDDAADRPLSLTEDEAVRLAAAARQLEEFFGAPQDIEWAVDQEREL
;
A
#
# COMPACT_ATOMS: atom_id res chain seq x y z
N MET A 1 -23.70 45.05 -3.75
CA MET A 1 -24.91 44.99 -2.88
C MET A 1 -25.94 46.08 -3.18
N LEU A 2 -25.62 47.40 -3.13
CA LEU A 2 -26.63 48.47 -3.29
C LEU A 2 -27.43 48.40 -4.60
N GLY A 3 -26.77 48.18 -5.74
CA GLY A 3 -27.46 48.10 -7.05
C GLY A 3 -28.41 46.90 -7.19
N ALA A 4 -28.08 45.76 -6.56
CA ALA A 4 -28.94 44.57 -6.54
C ALA A 4 -30.17 44.76 -5.65
N LEU A 5 -30.00 45.44 -4.51
CA LEU A 5 -31.08 45.85 -3.61
C LEU A 5 -32.04 46.83 -4.29
N VAL A 6 -31.52 47.89 -4.93
CA VAL A 6 -32.35 48.88 -5.65
C VAL A 6 -33.12 48.23 -6.80
N LYS A 7 -32.47 47.35 -7.57
CA LYS A 7 -33.12 46.58 -8.64
C LYS A 7 -34.22 45.67 -8.09
N HIS A 8 -33.94 44.90 -7.04
CA HIS A 8 -34.91 44.00 -6.40
C HIS A 8 -36.16 44.75 -5.89
N TRP A 9 -35.97 45.88 -5.19
CA TRP A 9 -37.09 46.72 -4.73
C TRP A 9 -37.86 47.35 -5.88
N SER A 10 -37.19 47.83 -6.93
CA SER A 10 -37.85 48.42 -8.10
C SER A 10 -38.69 47.41 -8.89
N GLU A 11 -38.20 46.17 -9.08
CA GLU A 11 -38.93 45.11 -9.78
C GLU A 11 -40.14 44.64 -8.98
N ARG A 12 -40.06 44.63 -7.65
CA ARG A 12 -41.14 44.21 -6.76
C ARG A 12 -42.31 45.21 -6.72
N PHE A 13 -42.03 46.49 -6.95
CA PHE A 13 -43.04 47.53 -7.11
C PHE A 13 -43.62 47.60 -8.53
N LEU A 14 -42.81 47.37 -9.57
CA LEU A 14 -43.23 47.56 -10.97
C LEU A 14 -43.78 46.30 -11.65
N LEU A 15 -43.38 45.10 -11.21
CA LEU A 15 -43.72 43.81 -11.84
C LEU A 15 -43.97 42.70 -10.80
N PRO A 16 -45.00 42.85 -9.92
CA PRO A 16 -45.22 41.95 -8.78
C PRO A 16 -45.41 40.48 -9.16
N ASP A 17 -46.14 40.19 -10.24
CA ASP A 17 -46.40 38.81 -10.69
C ASP A 17 -45.12 38.11 -11.15
N ARG A 18 -44.20 38.83 -11.81
CA ARG A 18 -42.90 38.27 -12.23
C ARG A 18 -41.98 38.01 -11.04
N VAL A 19 -42.03 38.86 -10.03
CA VAL A 19 -41.26 38.63 -8.79
C VAL A 19 -41.84 37.45 -8.02
N LEU A 20 -43.16 37.31 -7.94
CA LEU A 20 -43.82 36.16 -7.32
C LEU A 20 -43.44 34.85 -8.03
N GLN A 21 -43.52 34.81 -9.37
CA GLN A 21 -43.13 33.64 -10.14
C GLN A 21 -41.66 33.27 -9.94
N ARG A 22 -40.74 34.25 -10.01
CA ARG A 22 -39.30 34.02 -9.77
C ARG A 22 -39.02 33.52 -8.35
N THR A 23 -39.73 34.05 -7.36
CA THR A 23 -39.60 33.64 -5.96
C THR A 23 -40.11 32.21 -5.77
N TYR A 24 -41.24 31.87 -6.40
CA TYR A 24 -41.80 30.53 -6.37
C TYR A 24 -40.91 29.48 -7.07
N GLU A 25 -40.32 29.83 -8.21
CA GLU A 25 -39.34 28.97 -8.90
C GLU A 25 -38.07 28.77 -8.06
N ALA A 26 -37.54 29.83 -7.46
CA ALA A 26 -36.40 29.76 -6.57
C ALA A 26 -36.71 28.91 -5.32
N PHE A 27 -37.90 29.04 -4.74
CA PHE A 27 -38.34 28.21 -3.62
C PHE A 27 -38.43 26.72 -3.99
N LYS A 28 -38.91 26.37 -5.19
CA LYS A 28 -38.90 24.98 -5.67
C LYS A 28 -37.48 24.43 -5.79
N SER A 29 -36.57 25.21 -6.38
CA SER A 29 -35.15 24.84 -6.51
C SER A 29 -34.49 24.66 -5.14
N LEU A 30 -34.79 25.57 -4.19
CA LEU A 30 -34.36 25.47 -2.80
C LEU A 30 -34.78 24.14 -2.16
N LEU A 31 -36.03 23.70 -2.33
CA LEU A 31 -36.51 22.43 -1.77
C LEU A 31 -35.80 21.20 -2.37
N VAL A 32 -35.42 21.25 -3.66
CA VAL A 32 -34.63 20.19 -4.29
C VAL A 32 -33.25 20.11 -3.65
N HIS A 33 -32.60 21.26 -3.45
CA HIS A 33 -31.29 21.34 -2.80
C HIS A 33 -31.34 20.94 -1.32
N ASP A 34 -32.37 21.35 -0.58
CA ASP A 34 -32.60 20.95 0.82
C ASP A 34 -32.78 19.44 0.97
N GLY A 35 -33.62 18.83 0.13
CA GLY A 35 -33.79 17.37 0.11
C GLY A 35 -32.50 16.62 -0.19
N ALA A 36 -31.69 17.11 -1.15
CA ALA A 36 -30.38 16.53 -1.45
C ALA A 36 -29.40 16.66 -0.27
N SER A 37 -29.39 17.81 0.41
CA SER A 37 -28.57 18.06 1.59
C SER A 37 -28.96 17.13 2.75
N HIS A 38 -30.25 17.02 3.07
CA HIS A 38 -30.74 16.13 4.13
C HIS A 38 -30.40 14.66 3.87
N ASN A 39 -30.57 14.18 2.63
CA ASN A 39 -30.20 12.81 2.28
C ASN A 39 -28.70 12.55 2.48
N LEU A 40 -27.84 13.47 2.06
CA LEU A 40 -26.39 13.34 2.26
C LEU A 40 -25.99 13.44 3.74
N MET A 41 -26.72 14.22 4.55
CA MET A 41 -26.47 14.31 5.99
C MET A 41 -26.77 12.98 6.66
N ALA A 42 -27.90 12.37 6.32
CA ALA A 42 -28.25 11.03 6.79
C ALA A 42 -27.21 9.98 6.39
N GLU A 43 -26.69 10.04 5.15
CA GLU A 43 -25.60 9.15 4.70
C GLU A 43 -24.32 9.33 5.54
N PHE A 44 -23.93 10.57 5.89
CA PHE A 44 -22.79 10.82 6.77
C PHE A 44 -23.03 10.35 8.21
N GLU A 45 -24.25 10.54 8.72
CA GLU A 45 -24.64 10.06 10.05
C GLU A 45 -24.59 8.53 10.14
N GLU A 46 -25.07 7.83 9.11
CA GLU A 46 -24.99 6.37 9.00
C GLU A 46 -23.53 5.89 9.05
N LEU A 47 -22.64 6.50 8.26
CA LEU A 47 -21.21 6.18 8.28
C LEU A 47 -20.58 6.38 9.66
N TYR A 48 -20.93 7.49 10.31
CA TYR A 48 -20.39 7.83 11.63
C TYR A 48 -20.90 6.90 12.74
N HIS A 49 -22.19 6.56 12.74
CA HIS A 49 -22.81 5.76 13.80
C HIS A 49 -22.64 4.26 13.62
N ASP A 50 -22.69 3.76 12.39
CA ASP A 50 -22.57 2.32 12.10
C ASP A 50 -21.11 1.85 12.07
N GLY A 51 -20.15 2.77 12.18
CA GLY A 51 -18.71 2.47 12.11
C GLY A 51 -18.26 1.95 10.75
N ARG A 52 -19.07 2.12 9.71
CA ARG A 52 -18.77 1.68 8.35
C ARG A 52 -17.63 2.52 7.78
N ARG A 53 -16.66 1.84 7.16
CA ARG A 53 -15.54 2.48 6.48
C ARG A 53 -15.80 2.51 4.99
N GLU A 54 -15.54 3.63 4.36
CA GLU A 54 -15.57 3.77 2.90
C GLU A 54 -14.29 4.41 2.38
N ASP A 55 -14.06 4.30 1.07
CA ASP A 55 -12.91 4.96 0.45
C ASP A 55 -12.99 6.48 0.57
N PHE A 56 -11.86 7.12 0.86
CA PHE A 56 -11.78 8.56 1.04
C PHE A 56 -12.20 9.35 -0.22
N SER A 57 -12.00 8.78 -1.42
CA SER A 57 -12.48 9.36 -2.69
C SER A 57 -14.00 9.40 -2.74
N ARG A 58 -14.67 8.39 -2.17
CA ARG A 58 -16.14 8.34 -2.04
C ARG A 58 -16.63 9.40 -1.06
N THR A 59 -15.95 9.53 0.08
CA THR A 59 -16.24 10.58 1.07
C THR A 59 -16.08 11.98 0.48
N ARG A 60 -14.96 12.25 -0.23
CA ARG A 60 -14.76 13.51 -0.97
C ARG A 60 -15.89 13.76 -1.96
N ARG A 61 -16.30 12.75 -2.73
CA ARG A 61 -17.39 12.88 -3.71
C ARG A 61 -18.74 13.18 -3.06
N ARG A 62 -19.07 12.53 -1.93
CA ARG A 62 -20.28 12.85 -1.16
C ARG A 62 -20.24 14.29 -0.64
N TYR A 63 -19.10 14.70 -0.10
CA TYR A 63 -18.91 16.05 0.39
C TYR A 63 -19.06 17.10 -0.72
N LEU A 64 -18.50 16.89 -1.91
CA LEU A 64 -18.68 17.80 -3.04
C LEU A 64 -20.15 17.94 -3.46
N ARG A 65 -20.92 16.84 -3.42
CA ARG A 65 -22.37 16.87 -3.67
C ARG A 65 -23.11 17.67 -2.58
N MET A 66 -22.70 17.52 -1.32
CA MET A 66 -23.25 18.26 -0.19
C MET A 66 -22.98 19.76 -0.35
N ALA A 67 -21.72 20.13 -0.60
CA ALA A 67 -21.31 21.51 -0.80
C ALA A 67 -22.10 22.16 -1.96
N ALA A 68 -22.26 21.44 -3.08
CA ALA A 68 -23.06 21.92 -4.22
C ALA A 68 -24.56 22.08 -3.87
N ALA A 69 -25.13 21.18 -3.07
CA ALA A 69 -26.51 21.32 -2.59
C ALA A 69 -26.67 22.55 -1.70
N VAL A 70 -25.79 22.76 -0.73
CA VAL A 70 -25.81 23.93 0.16
C VAL A 70 -25.56 25.22 -0.62
N GLU A 71 -24.64 25.23 -1.58
CA GLU A 71 -24.42 26.38 -2.46
C GLU A 71 -25.66 26.73 -3.29
N GLY A 72 -26.35 25.71 -3.80
CA GLY A 72 -27.65 25.86 -4.46
C GLY A 72 -28.67 26.51 -3.53
N MET A 73 -28.81 26.04 -2.30
CA MET A 73 -29.72 26.63 -1.32
C MET A 73 -29.41 28.11 -1.04
N VAL A 74 -28.14 28.44 -0.79
CA VAL A 74 -27.70 29.82 -0.54
C VAL A 74 -28.02 30.71 -1.75
N SER A 75 -27.75 30.22 -2.96
CA SER A 75 -28.00 30.98 -4.20
C SER A 75 -29.49 31.25 -4.42
N GLU A 76 -30.37 30.29 -4.12
CA GLU A 76 -31.82 30.49 -4.22
C GLU A 76 -32.36 31.41 -3.11
N LEU A 77 -31.83 31.32 -1.88
CA LEU A 77 -32.17 32.25 -0.79
C LEU A 77 -31.76 33.69 -1.12
N GLU A 78 -30.55 33.89 -1.67
CA GLU A 78 -30.09 35.20 -2.17
C GLU A 78 -30.96 35.71 -3.31
N ARG A 79 -31.42 34.83 -4.21
CA ARG A 79 -32.32 35.19 -5.31
C ARG A 79 -33.70 35.63 -4.82
N MET A 80 -34.23 34.98 -3.78
CA MET A 80 -35.52 35.33 -3.18
C MET A 80 -35.45 36.59 -2.32
N ASN A 81 -34.42 36.73 -1.49
CA ASN A 81 -34.28 37.86 -0.56
C ASN A 81 -32.80 38.25 -0.33
N PRO A 82 -32.21 39.06 -1.24
CA PRO A 82 -30.80 39.43 -1.18
C PRO A 82 -30.39 40.14 0.11
N GLY A 83 -31.33 40.87 0.75
CA GLY A 83 -31.06 41.67 1.93
C GLY A 83 -30.88 40.84 3.21
N GLN A 84 -31.62 39.75 3.36
CA GLN A 84 -31.53 38.87 4.54
C GLN A 84 -30.51 37.74 4.36
N ALA A 85 -30.26 37.32 3.11
CA ALA A 85 -29.37 36.20 2.80
C ALA A 85 -27.90 36.61 2.58
N GLY A 86 -27.58 37.91 2.54
CA GLY A 86 -26.28 38.43 2.09
C GLY A 86 -25.03 37.99 2.86
N GLY A 87 -25.17 37.37 4.04
CA GLY A 87 -24.04 36.80 4.80
C GLY A 87 -23.89 35.27 4.68
N LEU A 88 -24.88 34.56 4.12
CA LEU A 88 -24.87 33.09 4.08
C LEU A 88 -23.72 32.55 3.21
N ARG A 89 -23.41 33.25 2.12
CA ARG A 89 -22.32 32.87 1.22
C ARG A 89 -20.95 32.95 1.90
N ASP A 90 -20.77 33.86 2.85
CA ASP A 90 -19.51 33.96 3.61
C ASP A 90 -19.37 32.80 4.61
N TYR A 91 -20.47 32.40 5.27
CA TYR A 91 -20.47 31.21 6.12
C TYR A 91 -20.23 29.93 5.31
N LEU A 92 -20.88 29.79 4.15
CA LEU A 92 -20.65 28.68 3.24
C LEU A 92 -19.17 28.57 2.87
N LYS A 93 -18.56 29.66 2.40
CA LYS A 93 -17.12 29.67 2.07
C LYS A 93 -16.24 29.29 3.25
N LYS A 94 -16.55 29.79 4.46
CA LYS A 94 -15.79 29.49 5.68
C LYS A 94 -15.84 27.99 6.02
N TYR A 95 -17.02 27.39 6.05
CA TYR A 95 -17.16 25.98 6.40
C TYR A 95 -16.73 25.05 5.26
N ASP A 96 -16.91 25.46 4.01
CA ASP A 96 -16.40 24.74 2.84
C ASP A 96 -14.87 24.67 2.86
N PHE A 97 -14.21 25.78 3.21
CA PHE A 97 -12.75 25.79 3.43
C PHE A 97 -12.31 24.79 4.50
N TYR A 98 -12.93 24.78 5.69
CA TYR A 98 -12.53 23.86 6.76
C TYR A 98 -12.75 22.40 6.39
N ALA A 99 -13.89 22.08 5.78
CA ALA A 99 -14.18 20.70 5.40
C ALA A 99 -13.27 20.23 4.24
N ARG A 100 -12.95 21.09 3.27
CA ARG A 100 -11.96 20.76 2.24
C ARG A 100 -10.57 20.55 2.83
N LEU A 101 -10.14 21.37 3.77
CA LEU A 101 -8.85 21.23 4.45
C LEU A 101 -8.74 19.88 5.18
N LEU A 102 -9.83 19.40 5.79
CA LEU A 102 -9.89 18.08 6.42
C LEU A 102 -9.91 16.91 5.43
N LEU A 103 -10.29 17.18 4.17
CA LEU A 103 -10.37 16.20 3.10
C LEU A 103 -9.21 16.32 2.10
N GLU A 104 -8.28 17.24 2.33
CA GLU A 104 -7.17 17.48 1.43
C GLU A 104 -6.13 16.38 1.62
N PRO A 105 -5.64 15.75 0.54
CA PRO A 105 -4.56 14.79 0.66
C PRO A 105 -3.28 15.49 1.16
N PRO A 106 -2.34 14.74 1.77
CA PRO A 106 -1.08 15.31 2.19
C PRO A 106 -0.32 15.93 1.01
N GLU A 107 0.40 17.01 1.27
CA GLU A 107 1.24 17.68 0.27
C GLU A 107 2.29 16.70 -0.27
N GLN A 108 2.41 16.62 -1.59
CA GLN A 108 3.30 15.68 -2.28
C GLN A 108 4.46 16.43 -2.92
N PHE A 109 5.68 16.11 -2.49
CA PHE A 109 6.90 16.59 -3.14
C PHE A 109 7.30 15.60 -4.24
N LEU A 110 7.25 16.05 -5.49
CA LEU A 110 7.58 15.26 -6.68
C LEU A 110 9.01 15.52 -7.16
N ILE A 111 9.94 15.59 -6.21
CA ILE A 111 11.35 15.86 -6.47
C ILE A 111 12.20 14.61 -6.20
N PRO A 112 13.33 14.43 -6.90
CA PRO A 112 14.26 13.34 -6.66
C PRO A 112 14.69 13.23 -5.18
N PRO A 113 15.13 12.03 -4.74
CA PRO A 113 15.47 10.87 -5.56
C PRO A 113 14.27 9.97 -5.91
N PHE A 114 14.29 9.41 -7.12
CA PHE A 114 13.34 8.41 -7.60
C PHE A 114 13.80 6.97 -7.31
N ALA A 115 15.12 6.77 -7.19
CA ALA A 115 15.69 5.52 -6.72
C ALA A 115 16.94 5.77 -5.86
N VAL A 116 17.01 5.09 -4.73
CA VAL A 116 18.11 5.22 -3.76
C VAL A 116 18.77 3.87 -3.54
N GLY A 117 20.10 3.85 -3.48
CA GLY A 117 20.83 2.67 -3.01
C GLY A 117 20.70 2.53 -1.50
N HIS A 118 21.00 1.34 -0.97
CA HIS A 118 21.05 1.11 0.48
C HIS A 118 22.43 1.42 1.09
N ASP A 119 23.24 2.19 0.38
CA ASP A 119 24.55 2.71 0.79
C ASP A 119 24.46 4.07 1.51
N GLU A 120 23.31 4.77 1.42
CA GLU A 120 23.11 6.09 1.99
C GLU A 120 21.96 6.10 3.04
N PRO A 121 22.02 6.96 4.07
CA PRO A 121 20.92 7.13 5.02
C PRO A 121 19.68 7.75 4.36
N VAL A 122 18.55 7.04 4.40
CA VAL A 122 17.29 7.51 3.85
C VAL A 122 16.15 7.26 4.83
N GLU A 123 15.22 8.21 4.92
CA GLU A 123 14.05 8.13 5.80
C GLU A 123 13.04 7.06 5.36
N ALA A 124 12.44 6.35 6.32
CA ALA A 124 11.41 5.34 6.06
C ALA A 124 10.22 5.88 5.25
N LYS A 125 9.88 7.17 5.39
CA LYS A 125 8.80 7.83 4.63
C LYS A 125 9.02 7.84 3.12
N LEU A 126 10.27 7.65 2.67
CA LEU A 126 10.63 7.65 1.26
C LEU A 126 10.76 6.23 0.68
N ILE A 127 11.25 5.28 1.47
CA ILE A 127 11.61 3.92 1.03
C ILE A 127 10.72 2.80 1.61
N GLY A 128 9.84 3.12 2.55
CA GLY A 128 9.01 2.15 3.27
C GLY A 128 9.76 1.35 4.32
N ASN A 129 8.99 0.66 5.17
CA ASN A 129 9.51 0.06 6.40
C ASN A 129 10.45 -1.11 6.13
N LYS A 130 10.12 -2.01 5.19
CA LYS A 130 11.00 -3.13 4.80
C LYS A 130 12.35 -2.68 4.30
N SER A 131 12.36 -1.77 3.33
CA SER A 131 13.63 -1.23 2.80
C SER A 131 14.41 -0.51 3.90
N HIS A 132 13.73 0.22 4.78
CA HIS A 132 14.39 0.92 5.88
C HIS A 132 14.98 -0.05 6.91
N ASN A 133 14.31 -1.15 7.22
CA ASN A 133 14.85 -2.19 8.11
C ASN A 133 16.08 -2.87 7.50
N LEU A 134 16.07 -3.18 6.20
CA LEU A 134 17.26 -3.70 5.50
C LEU A 134 18.42 -2.71 5.52
N LEU A 135 18.15 -1.44 5.24
CA LEU A 135 19.16 -0.37 5.32
C LEU A 135 19.78 -0.28 6.71
N ARG A 136 18.97 -0.37 7.78
CA ARG A 136 19.46 -0.37 9.17
C ARG A 136 20.39 -1.55 9.45
N LEU A 137 20.08 -2.74 8.92
CA LEU A 137 20.92 -3.93 9.07
C LEU A 137 22.26 -3.77 8.35
N GLN A 138 22.25 -3.26 7.12
CA GLN A 138 23.49 -3.00 6.37
C GLN A 138 24.37 -1.95 7.06
N GLN A 139 23.77 -0.87 7.56
CA GLN A 139 24.49 0.16 8.32
C GLN A 139 25.07 -0.36 9.65
N ALA A 140 24.41 -1.34 10.27
CA ALA A 140 24.92 -2.03 11.45
C ALA A 140 26.05 -3.03 11.14
N GLY A 141 26.37 -3.25 9.87
CA GLY A 141 27.39 -4.21 9.44
C GLY A 141 26.94 -5.67 9.60
N ALA A 142 25.62 -5.93 9.57
CA ALA A 142 25.10 -7.29 9.57
C ALA A 142 25.60 -8.02 8.32
N ALA A 143 26.25 -9.17 8.52
CA ALA A 143 26.68 -10.04 7.43
C ALA A 143 25.47 -10.73 6.78
N GLY A 144 25.60 -11.14 5.51
CA GLY A 144 24.58 -11.93 4.82
C GLY A 144 23.34 -11.15 4.35
N VAL A 145 23.31 -9.81 4.50
CA VAL A 145 22.20 -9.01 3.95
C VAL A 145 22.43 -8.78 2.45
N PRO A 146 21.53 -9.25 1.57
CA PRO A 146 21.71 -9.06 0.14
C PRO A 146 21.73 -7.57 -0.25
N ALA A 147 22.55 -7.20 -1.23
CA ALA A 147 22.61 -5.84 -1.72
C ALA A 147 21.28 -5.44 -2.38
N GLY A 148 20.94 -4.15 -2.32
CA GLY A 148 19.67 -3.69 -2.85
C GLY A 148 19.60 -2.19 -3.03
N CYS A 149 18.51 -1.79 -3.66
CA CYS A 149 18.10 -0.40 -3.81
C CYS A 149 16.58 -0.31 -3.66
N THR A 150 16.07 0.90 -3.51
CA THR A 150 14.63 1.16 -3.41
C THR A 150 14.22 2.19 -4.44
N ILE A 151 13.19 1.85 -5.22
CA ILE A 151 12.44 2.81 -6.02
C ILE A 151 11.47 3.51 -5.07
N THR A 152 11.61 4.82 -4.92
CA THR A 152 10.99 5.57 -3.82
C THR A 152 9.49 5.74 -4.01
N ALA A 153 8.78 6.01 -2.92
CA ALA A 153 7.35 6.36 -2.97
C ALA A 153 7.08 7.61 -3.82
N THR A 154 8.07 8.49 -3.97
CA THR A 154 7.99 9.68 -4.84
C THR A 154 7.85 9.28 -6.31
N THR A 155 8.50 8.20 -6.73
CA THR A 155 8.38 7.69 -8.10
C THR A 155 6.94 7.34 -8.44
N PHE A 156 6.24 6.59 -7.58
CA PHE A 156 4.84 6.27 -7.81
C PHE A 156 3.97 7.54 -7.92
N ARG A 157 4.15 8.50 -7.00
CA ARG A 157 3.41 9.77 -7.03
C ARG A 157 3.65 10.53 -8.33
N LEU A 158 4.91 10.64 -8.75
CA LEU A 158 5.28 11.29 -10.01
C LEU A 158 4.63 10.60 -11.21
N LEU A 159 4.61 9.26 -11.26
CA LEU A 159 3.99 8.54 -12.37
C LEU A 159 2.49 8.78 -12.46
N VAL A 160 1.78 8.81 -11.32
CA VAL A 160 0.33 9.12 -11.29
C VAL A 160 0.06 10.50 -11.87
N GLU A 161 0.85 11.51 -11.48
CA GLU A 161 0.70 12.89 -11.96
C GLU A 161 1.12 13.03 -13.43
N HIS A 162 2.27 12.46 -13.82
CA HIS A 162 2.78 12.50 -15.19
C HIS A 162 1.78 11.91 -16.20
N ASN A 163 1.13 10.80 -15.83
CA ASN A 163 0.15 10.12 -16.66
C ASN A 163 -1.27 10.71 -16.52
N GLY A 164 -1.48 11.73 -15.68
CA GLY A 164 -2.79 12.34 -15.44
C GLY A 164 -3.84 11.36 -14.90
N LEU A 165 -3.42 10.35 -14.13
CA LEU A 165 -4.30 9.25 -13.72
C LEU A 165 -5.17 9.59 -12.50
N ARG A 166 -4.83 10.64 -11.73
CA ARG A 166 -5.53 10.99 -10.49
C ARG A 166 -7.06 11.04 -10.63
N PRO A 167 -7.66 11.72 -11.63
CA PRO A 167 -9.12 11.76 -11.78
C PRO A 167 -9.74 10.38 -12.06
N ALA A 168 -9.06 9.53 -12.83
CA ALA A 168 -9.55 8.19 -13.17
C ALA A 168 -9.47 7.24 -11.97
N LEU A 169 -8.36 7.30 -11.21
CA LEU A 169 -8.21 6.57 -9.95
C LEU A 169 -9.29 6.99 -8.96
N ASP A 170 -9.50 8.29 -8.74
CA ASP A 170 -10.50 8.81 -7.80
C ASP A 170 -11.92 8.37 -8.16
N LEU A 171 -12.26 8.34 -9.45
CA LEU A 171 -13.57 7.89 -9.91
C LEU A 171 -13.81 6.41 -9.59
N LEU A 172 -12.82 5.55 -9.87
CA LEU A 172 -12.89 4.11 -9.61
C LEU A 172 -12.92 3.83 -8.11
N LEU A 173 -12.03 4.45 -7.34
CA LEU A 173 -11.98 4.34 -5.88
C LEU A 173 -13.27 4.83 -5.21
N ALA A 174 -13.85 5.93 -5.69
CA ALA A 174 -15.12 6.45 -5.18
C ALA A 174 -16.32 5.53 -5.48
N SER A 175 -16.15 4.55 -6.37
CA SER A 175 -17.17 3.58 -6.75
C SER A 175 -17.09 2.29 -5.93
N ILE A 176 -16.07 2.13 -5.08
CA ILE A 176 -15.91 0.94 -4.23
C ILE A 176 -17.02 0.89 -3.17
N VAL A 177 -17.67 -0.28 -3.10
CA VAL A 177 -18.60 -0.66 -2.04
C VAL A 177 -18.01 -1.90 -1.35
N PRO A 178 -17.39 -1.76 -0.16
CA PRO A 178 -16.70 -2.86 0.51
C PRO A 178 -17.57 -4.11 0.72
N GLU A 179 -18.89 -3.95 0.86
CA GLU A 179 -19.84 -5.03 1.07
C GLU A 179 -20.27 -5.76 -0.22
N GLN A 180 -19.76 -5.37 -1.40
CA GLN A 180 -20.10 -5.97 -2.69
C GLN A 180 -18.85 -6.53 -3.41
N PRO A 181 -18.44 -7.78 -3.09
CA PRO A 181 -17.20 -8.37 -3.62
C PRO A 181 -17.11 -8.35 -5.15
N ALA A 182 -18.14 -8.79 -5.87
CA ALA A 182 -18.09 -8.81 -7.34
C ALA A 182 -17.74 -7.45 -7.99
N SER A 183 -18.18 -6.34 -7.38
CA SER A 183 -17.84 -5.00 -7.86
C SER A 183 -16.41 -4.57 -7.50
N LEU A 184 -15.89 -5.03 -6.37
CA LEU A 184 -14.53 -4.75 -5.91
C LEU A 184 -13.51 -5.40 -6.85
N GLU A 185 -13.76 -6.64 -7.29
CA GLU A 185 -12.87 -7.37 -8.18
C GLU A 185 -12.75 -6.69 -9.55
N GLU A 186 -13.87 -6.23 -10.13
CA GLU A 186 -13.88 -5.49 -11.40
C GLU A 186 -13.18 -4.13 -11.28
N ILE A 187 -13.43 -3.40 -10.19
CA ILE A 187 -12.77 -2.11 -9.90
C ILE A 187 -11.27 -2.31 -9.70
N SER A 188 -10.88 -3.32 -8.92
CA SER A 188 -9.50 -3.71 -8.68
C SER A 188 -8.78 -3.99 -10.01
N GLN A 189 -9.34 -4.85 -10.86
CA GLN A 189 -8.75 -5.15 -12.17
C GLN A 189 -8.59 -3.89 -13.04
N SER A 190 -9.56 -2.99 -13.00
CA SER A 190 -9.52 -1.72 -13.73
C SER A 190 -8.38 -0.82 -13.22
N LEU A 191 -8.27 -0.65 -11.90
CA LEU A 191 -7.19 0.12 -11.25
C LEU A 191 -5.81 -0.46 -11.57
N MET A 192 -5.63 -1.78 -11.41
CA MET A 192 -4.38 -2.47 -11.74
C MET A 192 -4.01 -2.30 -13.21
N THR A 193 -4.99 -2.36 -14.11
CA THR A 193 -4.75 -2.16 -15.56
C THR A 193 -4.29 -0.75 -15.88
N LEU A 194 -4.83 0.27 -15.22
CA LEU A 194 -4.36 1.66 -15.37
C LEU A 194 -2.91 1.80 -14.93
N VAL A 195 -2.57 1.26 -13.76
CA VAL A 195 -1.22 1.35 -13.19
C VAL A 195 -0.19 0.61 -14.04
N ARG A 196 -0.51 -0.59 -14.50
CA ARG A 196 0.38 -1.39 -15.38
C ARG A 196 0.70 -0.71 -16.71
N ARG A 197 -0.08 0.28 -17.12
CA ARG A 197 0.06 1.00 -18.40
C ARG A 197 0.71 2.38 -18.25
N MET A 198 1.15 2.76 -17.05
CA MET A 198 1.83 4.04 -16.85
C MET A 198 3.10 4.11 -17.69
N GLU A 199 3.27 5.24 -18.37
CA GLU A 199 4.54 5.61 -19.00
C GLU A 199 5.49 6.12 -17.90
N ILE A 200 6.73 5.62 -17.93
CA ILE A 200 7.79 6.00 -17.01
C ILE A 200 8.67 7.03 -17.72
N PRO A 201 8.81 8.27 -17.21
CA PRO A 201 9.67 9.27 -17.82
C PRO A 201 11.12 8.81 -17.91
N ASP A 202 11.82 9.17 -19.00
CA ASP A 202 13.22 8.77 -19.26
C ASP A 202 14.14 9.02 -18.05
N ALA A 203 14.06 10.20 -17.42
CA ALA A 203 14.89 10.52 -16.26
C ALA A 203 14.68 9.58 -15.06
N VAL A 204 13.44 9.11 -14.86
CA VAL A 204 13.09 8.15 -13.80
C VAL A 204 13.57 6.76 -14.19
N GLN A 205 13.37 6.37 -15.45
CA GLN A 205 13.84 5.10 -15.99
C GLN A 205 15.37 4.98 -15.85
N ASP A 206 16.10 6.01 -16.25
CA ASP A 206 17.56 6.06 -16.19
C ASP A 206 18.03 5.92 -14.74
N GLU A 207 17.46 6.68 -13.79
CA GLU A 207 17.83 6.59 -12.38
C GLU A 207 17.59 5.18 -11.79
N ILE A 208 16.46 4.54 -12.13
CA ILE A 208 16.15 3.16 -11.69
C ILE A 208 17.15 2.15 -12.30
N LEU A 209 17.45 2.27 -13.59
CA LEU A 209 18.35 1.37 -14.29
C LEU A 209 19.81 1.55 -13.87
N ASP A 210 20.24 2.77 -13.57
CA ASP A 210 21.56 3.07 -13.04
C ASP A 210 21.78 2.40 -11.68
N ARG A 211 20.75 2.38 -10.81
CA ARG A 211 20.82 1.63 -9.54
C ARG A 211 20.95 0.13 -9.77
N PHE A 212 20.24 -0.44 -10.75
CA PHE A 212 20.40 -1.85 -11.11
C PHE A 212 21.81 -2.14 -11.64
N ASP A 213 22.34 -1.28 -12.50
CA ASP A 213 23.65 -1.44 -13.11
C ASP A 213 24.77 -1.32 -12.06
N HIS A 214 24.60 -0.45 -11.06
CA HIS A 214 25.49 -0.35 -9.91
C HIS A 214 25.53 -1.65 -9.09
N LEU A 215 24.35 -2.23 -8.75
CA LEU A 215 24.28 -3.55 -8.11
C LEU A 215 24.95 -4.63 -8.97
N GLY A 216 24.80 -4.54 -10.30
CA GLY A 216 25.40 -5.47 -11.25
C GLY A 216 26.92 -5.37 -11.33
N ALA A 217 27.50 -4.21 -11.06
CA ALA A 217 28.95 -3.99 -11.07
C ALA A 217 29.66 -4.66 -9.88
N GLU A 218 28.97 -4.78 -8.75
CA GLU A 218 29.45 -5.44 -7.54
C GLU A 218 29.16 -6.96 -7.54
N HIS A 219 28.24 -7.40 -8.40
CA HIS A 219 27.83 -8.80 -8.48
C HIS A 219 28.86 -9.67 -9.21
N THR A 220 29.35 -10.71 -8.53
CA THR A 220 30.20 -11.73 -9.14
C THR A 220 29.39 -12.97 -9.52
N GLY A 221 29.50 -13.43 -10.76
CA GLY A 221 28.92 -14.71 -11.21
C GLY A 221 27.97 -14.57 -12.40
N PRO A 222 26.84 -15.30 -12.43
CA PRO A 222 25.87 -15.26 -13.53
C PRO A 222 25.22 -13.86 -13.67
N PRO A 223 24.48 -13.59 -14.76
CA PRO A 223 23.81 -12.30 -14.92
C PRO A 223 22.91 -11.96 -13.74
N LEU A 224 23.07 -10.76 -13.18
CA LEU A 224 22.33 -10.31 -11.99
C LEU A 224 20.83 -10.53 -12.15
N ARG A 225 20.23 -11.09 -11.10
CA ARG A 225 18.79 -11.21 -10.91
C ARG A 225 18.39 -10.56 -9.60
N VAL A 226 17.24 -9.89 -9.62
CA VAL A 226 16.68 -9.21 -8.45
C VAL A 226 15.27 -9.69 -8.15
N ALA A 227 14.90 -9.64 -6.88
CA ALA A 227 13.54 -9.69 -6.39
C ALA A 227 13.00 -8.25 -6.32
N VAL A 228 11.86 -8.00 -6.94
CA VAL A 228 11.17 -6.71 -6.89
C VAL A 228 9.97 -6.89 -5.96
N ARG A 229 9.94 -6.15 -4.85
CA ARG A 229 9.02 -6.38 -3.72
C ARG A 229 8.42 -5.07 -3.24
N SER A 230 7.19 -5.09 -2.76
CA SER A 230 6.59 -3.91 -2.13
C SER A 230 7.27 -3.57 -0.80
N SER A 231 7.38 -2.27 -0.53
CA SER A 231 7.85 -1.70 0.73
C SER A 231 6.91 -0.56 1.11
N ALA A 232 5.77 -0.89 1.72
CA ALA A 232 4.75 0.11 2.03
C ALA A 232 5.16 0.99 3.23
N LEU A 233 4.64 2.22 3.25
CA LEU A 233 4.95 3.24 4.28
C LEU A 233 4.21 3.01 5.61
N HIS A 234 3.10 2.26 5.60
CA HIS A 234 2.19 2.10 6.74
C HIS A 234 2.08 0.64 7.21
N GLU A 235 3.19 -0.11 7.17
CA GLU A 235 3.20 -1.55 7.49
C GLU A 235 3.11 -1.88 8.99
N ASP A 236 3.15 -0.89 9.89
CA ASP A 236 3.34 -1.09 11.34
C ASP A 236 2.05 -0.96 12.20
N SER A 237 0.88 -1.35 11.69
CA SER A 237 -0.28 -1.60 12.56
C SER A 237 -0.40 -3.10 12.86
N ASP A 238 -1.03 -3.49 13.98
CA ASP A 238 -1.18 -4.88 14.51
C ASP A 238 -1.73 -5.92 13.50
N HIS A 239 -2.09 -5.47 12.31
CA HIS A 239 -2.29 -6.27 11.13
C HIS A 239 -1.21 -5.89 10.11
N SER A 240 -0.01 -6.43 10.32
CA SER A 240 0.95 -6.60 9.24
C SER A 240 0.16 -7.12 8.04
N PHE A 241 0.38 -6.57 6.86
CA PHE A 241 -0.02 -7.15 5.57
C PHE A 241 0.72 -8.50 5.33
N ALA A 242 0.80 -9.34 6.36
CA ALA A 242 1.46 -10.62 6.38
C ALA A 242 0.78 -11.49 5.32
N GLY A 243 1.54 -11.79 4.27
CA GLY A 243 1.18 -12.78 3.25
C GLY A 243 0.54 -12.27 1.96
N GLN A 244 0.35 -10.97 1.74
CA GLN A 244 -0.34 -10.46 0.53
C GLN A 244 0.49 -9.55 -0.38
N TYR A 245 1.81 -9.54 -0.20
CA TYR A 245 2.67 -8.68 -0.99
C TYR A 245 3.20 -9.34 -2.24
N HIS A 246 2.79 -8.76 -3.38
CA HIS A 246 3.24 -9.17 -4.68
C HIS A 246 4.75 -8.98 -4.80
N SER A 247 5.45 -10.10 -5.02
CA SER A 247 6.88 -10.12 -5.27
C SER A 247 7.12 -10.73 -6.65
N VAL A 248 7.92 -10.05 -7.47
CA VAL A 248 8.34 -10.56 -8.77
C VAL A 248 9.78 -11.00 -8.63
N LEU A 249 10.02 -12.30 -8.76
CA LEU A 249 11.34 -12.90 -8.56
C LEU A 249 12.08 -13.14 -9.88
N GLY A 250 13.41 -13.19 -9.82
CA GLY A 250 14.24 -13.52 -10.99
C GLY A 250 14.22 -12.46 -12.08
N VAL A 251 14.04 -11.18 -11.72
CA VAL A 251 13.95 -10.08 -12.66
C VAL A 251 15.34 -9.67 -13.12
N GLY A 252 15.54 -9.53 -14.43
CA GLY A 252 16.74 -8.94 -15.01
C GLY A 252 16.51 -7.49 -15.42
N ARG A 253 17.58 -6.78 -15.81
CA ARG A 253 17.56 -5.37 -16.22
C ARG A 253 16.40 -4.99 -17.14
N SER A 254 16.17 -5.77 -18.20
CA SER A 254 15.13 -5.49 -19.21
C SER A 254 13.70 -5.63 -18.70
N GLY A 255 13.49 -6.41 -17.63
CA GLY A 255 12.18 -6.64 -17.02
C GLY A 255 11.90 -5.75 -15.80
N LEU A 256 12.88 -4.97 -15.34
CA LEU A 256 12.82 -4.26 -14.07
C LEU A 256 11.65 -3.29 -13.98
N LEU A 257 11.46 -2.46 -15.01
CA LEU A 257 10.37 -1.47 -15.04
C LEU A 257 9.00 -2.13 -15.10
N ALA A 258 8.85 -3.21 -15.85
CA ALA A 258 7.60 -3.97 -15.91
C ALA A 258 7.29 -4.63 -14.57
N ALA A 259 8.29 -5.20 -13.90
CA ALA A 259 8.15 -5.78 -12.57
C ALA A 259 7.80 -4.70 -11.53
N TYR A 260 8.40 -3.52 -11.61
CA TYR A 260 8.05 -2.38 -10.76
C TYR A 260 6.57 -1.99 -10.92
N LEU A 261 6.09 -1.81 -12.17
CA LEU A 261 4.67 -1.48 -12.41
C LEU A 261 3.72 -2.58 -11.92
N GLU A 262 4.11 -3.85 -12.03
CA GLU A 262 3.32 -4.97 -11.51
C GLU A 262 3.22 -4.94 -9.97
N VAL A 263 4.34 -4.71 -9.27
CA VAL A 263 4.36 -4.58 -7.81
C VAL A 263 3.56 -3.36 -7.35
N VAL A 264 3.68 -2.22 -8.02
CA VAL A 264 2.87 -1.03 -7.70
C VAL A 264 1.40 -1.29 -7.96
N ALA A 265 1.05 -2.02 -9.03
CA ALA A 265 -0.34 -2.39 -9.31
C ALA A 265 -0.95 -3.26 -8.20
N SER A 266 -0.15 -4.06 -7.49
CA SER A 266 -0.65 -4.87 -6.37
C SER A 266 -1.18 -4.04 -5.20
N LYS A 267 -0.88 -2.75 -5.12
CA LYS A 267 -1.55 -1.81 -4.19
C LYS A 267 -3.07 -1.79 -4.36
N TYR A 268 -3.55 -2.19 -5.54
CA TYR A 268 -4.95 -2.16 -5.93
C TYR A 268 -5.59 -3.55 -6.00
N THR A 269 -5.00 -4.61 -5.42
CA THR A 269 -5.72 -5.89 -5.25
C THR A 269 -6.93 -5.71 -4.31
N PRO A 270 -7.96 -6.58 -4.38
CA PRO A 270 -9.14 -6.48 -3.53
C PRO A 270 -8.78 -6.39 -2.05
N GLU A 271 -7.83 -7.19 -1.60
CA GLU A 271 -7.41 -7.26 -0.21
C GLU A 271 -6.64 -6.00 0.23
N ALA A 272 -5.73 -5.49 -0.62
CA ALA A 272 -5.01 -4.26 -0.35
C ALA A 272 -5.95 -3.04 -0.29
N LEU A 273 -6.98 -3.01 -1.16
CA LEU A 273 -8.02 -1.98 -1.14
C LEU A 273 -8.85 -2.02 0.15
N LEU A 274 -9.31 -3.21 0.55
CA LEU A 274 -10.10 -3.39 1.78
C LEU A 274 -9.31 -3.03 3.02
N TYR A 275 -8.04 -3.44 3.10
CA TYR A 275 -7.15 -3.06 4.19
C TYR A 275 -6.98 -1.54 4.26
N ARG A 276 -6.66 -0.90 3.13
CA ARG A 276 -6.46 0.56 3.10
C ARG A 276 -7.71 1.32 3.57
N ILE A 277 -8.89 0.87 3.12
CA ILE A 277 -10.17 1.44 3.53
C ILE A 277 -10.43 1.22 5.02
N SER A 278 -10.18 0.01 5.54
CA SER A 278 -10.39 -0.31 6.96
C SER A 278 -9.43 0.46 7.88
N ALA A 279 -8.19 0.66 7.43
CA ALA A 279 -7.18 1.49 8.10
C ALA A 279 -7.49 3.00 8.02
N GLY A 280 -8.45 3.41 7.20
CA GLY A 280 -8.83 4.81 7.03
C GLY A 280 -7.78 5.65 6.28
N LEU A 281 -6.97 5.01 5.44
CA LEU A 281 -5.90 5.67 4.68
C LEU A 281 -6.41 6.09 3.28
N SER A 282 -6.07 7.31 2.87
CA SER A 282 -6.27 7.73 1.49
C SER A 282 -5.32 7.01 0.53
N ASP A 283 -5.66 7.02 -0.76
CA ASP A 283 -4.83 6.42 -1.81
C ASP A 283 -3.47 7.12 -1.93
N GLU A 284 -3.45 8.43 -1.65
CA GLU A 284 -2.30 9.32 -1.68
C GLU A 284 -1.37 9.14 -0.46
N GLU A 285 -1.92 8.87 0.72
CA GLU A 285 -1.16 8.53 1.93
C GLU A 285 -0.48 7.17 1.80
N ALA A 286 -1.14 6.22 1.13
CA ALA A 286 -0.65 4.86 0.94
C ALA A 286 0.33 4.70 -0.22
N ALA A 287 1.12 5.73 -0.58
CA ALA A 287 2.10 5.64 -1.66
C ALA A 287 3.06 4.45 -1.47
N MET A 288 3.40 3.76 -2.55
CA MET A 288 4.18 2.53 -2.52
C MET A 288 5.64 2.79 -2.91
N ALA A 289 6.58 2.45 -2.03
CA ALA A 289 7.97 2.25 -2.42
C ALA A 289 8.19 0.78 -2.80
N VAL A 290 9.20 0.53 -3.63
CA VAL A 290 9.50 -0.81 -4.15
C VAL A 290 10.95 -1.16 -3.91
N LEU A 291 11.15 -2.21 -3.11
CA LEU A 291 12.45 -2.80 -2.82
C LEU A 291 12.92 -3.64 -4.02
N VAL A 292 14.15 -3.40 -4.45
CA VAL A 292 14.86 -4.19 -5.46
C VAL A 292 16.06 -4.82 -4.78
N LEU A 293 16.00 -6.13 -4.56
CA LEU A 293 16.98 -6.87 -3.76
C LEU A 293 17.67 -7.93 -4.63
N THR A 294 19.00 -8.08 -4.54
CA THR A 294 19.71 -9.15 -5.25
C THR A 294 19.18 -10.52 -4.85
N MET A 295 18.93 -11.40 -5.83
CA MET A 295 18.44 -12.75 -5.58
C MET A 295 19.55 -13.61 -4.97
N VAL A 296 19.20 -14.37 -3.93
CA VAL A 296 20.02 -15.47 -3.42
C VAL A 296 19.63 -16.74 -4.17
N ASP A 297 20.61 -17.48 -4.70
CA ASP A 297 20.38 -18.83 -5.22
C ASP A 297 20.23 -19.81 -4.04
N ALA A 298 19.02 -19.85 -3.49
CA ALA A 298 18.76 -20.54 -2.23
C ALA A 298 18.69 -22.07 -2.40
N ALA A 299 19.46 -22.80 -1.61
CA ALA A 299 19.24 -24.22 -1.36
C ALA A 299 18.04 -24.45 -0.44
N ALA A 300 17.88 -23.58 0.57
CA ALA A 300 16.74 -23.55 1.47
C ALA A 300 16.42 -22.11 1.84
N SER A 301 15.18 -21.83 2.21
CA SER A 301 14.77 -20.52 2.71
C SER A 301 13.55 -20.65 3.60
N GLY A 302 13.18 -19.58 4.29
CA GLY A 302 11.95 -19.56 5.03
C GLY A 302 11.83 -18.37 5.96
N VAL A 303 11.18 -18.61 7.10
CA VAL A 303 10.85 -17.58 8.08
C VAL A 303 11.29 -18.02 9.48
N VAL A 304 11.87 -17.11 10.26
CA VAL A 304 12.09 -17.29 11.70
C VAL A 304 11.19 -16.32 12.46
N TYR A 305 10.46 -16.84 13.44
CA TYR A 305 9.75 -16.05 14.44
C TYR A 305 10.50 -16.16 15.76
N THR A 306 10.95 -15.04 16.33
CA THR A 306 11.63 -15.05 17.64
C THR A 306 10.66 -15.03 18.83
N GLY A 307 9.38 -14.73 18.58
CA GLY A 307 8.27 -14.88 19.53
C GLY A 307 7.17 -15.79 18.97
N SER A 308 6.44 -16.48 19.86
CA SER A 308 5.39 -17.43 19.46
C SER A 308 4.22 -16.72 18.74
N PRO A 309 3.86 -17.10 17.50
CA PRO A 309 2.68 -16.58 16.81
C PRO A 309 1.36 -17.20 17.30
N ALA A 310 1.43 -18.24 18.15
CA ALA A 310 0.25 -18.98 18.60
C ALA A 310 -0.41 -18.32 19.85
N PRO A 311 -1.74 -18.09 19.83
CA PRO A 311 -2.47 -17.38 20.88
C PRO A 311 -2.58 -18.13 22.22
N ASP A 312 -2.10 -19.38 22.29
CA ASP A 312 -2.20 -20.26 23.45
C ASP A 312 -1.07 -20.06 24.48
N GLY A 313 -0.19 -19.07 24.30
CA GLY A 313 0.68 -18.55 25.37
C GLY A 313 1.68 -19.56 25.93
N LYS A 314 1.98 -20.64 25.21
CA LYS A 314 2.97 -21.66 25.61
C LYS A 314 4.41 -21.21 25.24
N GLY A 315 4.82 -20.11 25.86
CA GLY A 315 6.20 -19.66 25.97
C GLY A 315 6.77 -18.96 24.75
N GLU A 316 7.72 -18.07 25.00
CA GLU A 316 8.60 -17.36 24.05
C GLU A 316 9.49 -18.37 23.29
N ARG A 317 8.88 -19.23 22.47
CA ARG A 317 9.60 -20.18 21.63
C ARG A 317 10.01 -19.49 20.33
N LEU A 318 11.25 -19.76 19.92
CA LEU A 318 11.72 -19.41 18.59
C LEU A 318 11.32 -20.55 17.63
N LEU A 319 10.69 -20.17 16.52
CA LEU A 319 10.23 -21.09 15.48
C LEU A 319 10.95 -20.79 14.18
N VAL A 320 11.65 -21.78 13.64
CA VAL A 320 12.21 -21.73 12.28
C VAL A 320 11.32 -22.57 11.37
N GLN A 321 10.78 -21.95 10.33
CA GLN A 321 10.11 -22.61 9.21
C GLN A 321 11.01 -22.59 7.99
N SER A 322 11.14 -23.73 7.32
CA SER A 322 12.04 -23.90 6.19
C SER A 322 11.40 -24.67 5.04
N VAL A 323 11.70 -24.24 3.82
CA VAL A 323 11.36 -24.90 2.56
C VAL A 323 12.60 -25.06 1.69
N SER A 324 12.59 -26.08 0.84
CA SER A 324 13.67 -26.28 -0.14
C SER A 324 13.54 -25.26 -1.27
N GLY A 325 14.65 -24.64 -1.68
CA GLY A 325 14.67 -23.61 -2.70
C GLY A 325 14.23 -22.22 -2.19
N LEU A 326 13.59 -21.44 -3.07
CA LEU A 326 13.11 -20.06 -2.81
C LEU A 326 11.83 -20.03 -1.96
N GLY A 327 11.71 -19.03 -1.08
CA GLY A 327 10.75 -19.01 0.02
C GLY A 327 9.36 -18.48 -0.31
N LEU A 328 9.13 -18.00 -1.53
CA LEU A 328 7.83 -17.44 -1.95
C LEU A 328 6.62 -18.35 -1.66
N PRO A 329 6.67 -19.68 -1.87
CA PRO A 329 5.52 -20.56 -1.61
C PRO A 329 5.17 -20.70 -0.13
N LEU A 330 6.15 -20.46 0.77
CA LEU A 330 5.92 -20.49 2.21
C LEU A 330 5.08 -19.28 2.64
N VAL A 331 5.43 -18.10 2.15
CA VAL A 331 4.72 -16.84 2.45
C VAL A 331 3.28 -16.88 1.94
N GLY A 332 3.04 -17.57 0.82
CA GLY A 332 1.69 -17.77 0.26
C GLY A 332 0.85 -18.86 0.95
N GLY A 333 1.41 -19.61 1.90
CA GLY A 333 0.73 -20.71 2.59
C GLY A 333 0.45 -21.94 1.71
N GLU A 334 1.11 -22.06 0.55
CA GLU A 334 0.89 -23.14 -0.42
C GLU A 334 1.60 -24.45 -0.03
N ILE A 335 2.63 -24.35 0.83
CA ILE A 335 3.50 -25.44 1.23
C ILE A 335 3.49 -25.59 2.75
N THR A 336 3.53 -26.83 3.23
CA THR A 336 3.75 -27.12 4.66
C THR A 336 5.25 -27.18 4.93
N PRO A 337 5.84 -26.22 5.68
CA PRO A 337 7.29 -26.13 5.90
C PRO A 337 7.80 -27.23 6.83
N ASP A 338 9.11 -27.49 6.74
CA ASP A 338 9.86 -28.13 7.82
C ASP A 338 9.96 -27.16 9.00
N MET A 339 9.80 -27.64 10.22
CA MET A 339 9.76 -26.81 11.43
C MET A 339 10.84 -27.23 12.43
N PHE A 340 11.59 -26.26 12.95
CA PHE A 340 12.47 -26.44 14.10
C PHE A 340 12.00 -25.53 15.23
N LEU A 341 11.70 -26.12 16.39
CA LEU A 341 11.30 -25.38 17.58
C LEU A 341 12.45 -25.33 18.58
N PHE A 342 12.66 -24.14 19.14
CA PHE A 342 13.65 -23.89 20.18
C PHE A 342 12.93 -23.43 21.46
N ALA A 343 13.19 -24.14 22.55
CA ALA A 343 12.78 -23.69 23.88
C ALA A 343 13.49 -22.36 24.24
N PRO A 344 12.90 -21.53 25.13
CA PRO A 344 13.53 -20.28 25.56
C PRO A 344 14.97 -20.49 26.06
N GLY A 345 15.92 -19.76 25.49
CA GLY A 345 17.35 -19.84 25.83
C GLY A 345 18.08 -21.12 25.38
N ALA A 346 17.44 -22.03 24.64
CA ALA A 346 18.08 -23.24 24.15
C ALA A 346 18.90 -22.98 22.88
N ASP A 347 20.12 -23.51 22.80
CA ASP A 347 20.95 -23.37 21.60
C ASP A 347 20.57 -24.34 20.49
N ARG A 348 19.93 -25.47 20.84
CA ARG A 348 19.51 -26.52 19.91
C ARG A 348 18.00 -26.69 19.89
N PRO A 349 17.43 -27.14 18.77
CA PRO A 349 16.00 -27.39 18.68
C PRO A 349 15.61 -28.57 19.58
N ASP A 350 14.51 -28.43 20.33
CA ASP A 350 13.92 -29.56 21.09
C ASP A 350 12.99 -30.41 20.20
N GLN A 351 12.57 -29.87 19.06
CA GLN A 351 11.76 -30.57 18.06
C GLN A 351 12.17 -30.18 16.64
N ALA A 352 12.24 -31.18 15.75
CA ALA A 352 12.37 -31.01 14.31
C ALA A 352 11.27 -31.84 13.63
N LEU A 353 10.43 -31.17 12.84
CA LEU A 353 9.25 -31.76 12.21
C LEU A 353 9.34 -31.59 10.70
N ALA A 354 9.22 -32.70 9.97
CA ALA A 354 9.17 -32.67 8.51
C ALA A 354 7.80 -32.16 8.03
N GLY A 355 7.84 -31.18 7.13
CA GLY A 355 6.68 -30.71 6.40
C GLY A 355 6.42 -31.50 5.13
N ARG A 356 5.37 -31.11 4.41
CA ARG A 356 4.97 -31.70 3.13
C ARG A 356 5.34 -30.77 1.97
N GLN A 357 6.29 -31.18 1.14
CA GLN A 357 6.89 -30.35 0.08
C GLN A 357 6.94 -31.14 -1.23
N GLN A 358 5.91 -31.01 -2.06
CA GLN A 358 5.80 -31.72 -3.35
C GLN A 358 6.52 -31.02 -4.50
N GLN A 359 6.91 -29.77 -4.29
CA GLN A 359 7.57 -28.93 -5.27
C GLN A 359 8.46 -27.92 -4.56
N ARG A 360 9.48 -27.45 -5.28
CA ARG A 360 10.33 -26.32 -4.88
C ARG A 360 10.42 -25.30 -5.99
N LEU A 361 10.63 -24.04 -5.62
CA LEU A 361 11.02 -22.99 -6.54
C LEU A 361 12.54 -22.87 -6.56
N VAL A 362 13.13 -22.86 -7.75
CA VAL A 362 14.58 -22.75 -7.94
C VAL A 362 14.90 -21.67 -8.96
N LEU A 363 16.09 -21.08 -8.85
CA LEU A 363 16.61 -20.13 -9.83
C LEU A 363 17.51 -20.86 -10.83
N VAL A 364 17.02 -21.10 -12.05
CA VAL A 364 17.76 -21.81 -13.10
C VAL A 364 17.95 -20.90 -14.30
N ASP A 365 19.21 -20.67 -14.71
CA ASP A 365 19.59 -19.72 -15.76
C ASP A 365 19.02 -18.31 -15.53
N GLY A 366 18.93 -17.92 -14.25
CA GLY A 366 18.32 -16.67 -13.83
C GLY A 366 16.80 -16.59 -14.05
N LYS A 367 16.10 -17.71 -14.21
CA LYS A 367 14.64 -17.76 -14.26
C LYS A 367 14.12 -18.61 -13.11
N VAL A 368 13.05 -18.15 -12.47
CA VAL A 368 12.37 -18.95 -11.46
C VAL A 368 11.63 -20.09 -12.14
N ARG A 369 11.84 -21.32 -11.66
CA ARG A 369 11.17 -22.53 -12.13
C ARG A 369 10.64 -23.32 -10.94
N THR A 370 9.53 -24.01 -11.18
CA THR A 370 8.99 -25.00 -10.25
C THR A 370 9.52 -26.37 -10.62
N GLU A 371 10.14 -27.06 -9.67
CA GLU A 371 10.58 -28.44 -9.79
C GLU A 371 9.79 -29.34 -8.85
N ALA A 372 9.39 -30.52 -9.32
CA ALA A 372 8.77 -31.53 -8.48
C ALA A 372 9.80 -32.12 -7.50
N MET A 373 9.34 -32.41 -6.29
CA MET A 373 10.12 -33.06 -5.24
C MET A 373 9.49 -34.39 -4.85
N ASP A 374 10.33 -35.32 -4.38
CA ASP A 374 9.86 -36.53 -3.74
C ASP A 374 9.34 -36.18 -2.32
N ASP A 375 8.05 -36.39 -2.11
CA ASP A 375 7.33 -36.07 -0.86
C ASP A 375 7.26 -37.30 0.06
N ALA A 376 8.33 -38.10 0.05
CA ALA A 376 8.47 -39.26 0.91
C ALA A 376 8.58 -38.84 2.38
N ALA A 377 7.96 -39.60 3.28
CA ALA A 377 7.92 -39.29 4.72
C ALA A 377 9.31 -39.33 5.38
N ASP A 378 10.29 -39.98 4.75
CA ASP A 378 11.68 -40.12 5.18
C ASP A 378 12.65 -39.21 4.42
N ARG A 379 12.15 -38.23 3.65
CA ARG A 379 13.01 -37.26 2.99
C ARG A 379 13.85 -36.46 4.00
N PRO A 380 15.07 -36.03 3.65
CA PRO A 380 15.81 -35.11 4.49
C PRO A 380 15.07 -33.77 4.65
N LEU A 381 15.22 -33.15 5.81
CA LEU A 381 14.78 -31.78 6.06
C LEU A 381 15.58 -30.81 5.16
N SER A 382 14.94 -29.69 4.80
CA SER A 382 15.57 -28.63 3.99
C SER A 382 16.77 -27.96 4.67
N LEU A 383 16.78 -27.96 6.01
CA LEU A 383 17.92 -27.58 6.84
C LEU A 383 18.49 -28.76 7.62
N THR A 384 19.79 -28.70 7.87
CA THR A 384 20.46 -29.47 8.92
C THR A 384 20.24 -28.81 10.28
N GLU A 385 20.40 -29.59 11.36
CA GLU A 385 20.31 -29.06 12.72
C GLU A 385 21.32 -27.93 12.95
N ASP A 386 22.56 -28.07 12.46
CA ASP A 386 23.61 -27.05 12.64
C ASP A 386 23.28 -25.73 11.92
N GLU A 387 22.60 -25.77 10.77
CA GLU A 387 22.10 -24.55 10.11
C GLU A 387 20.97 -23.90 10.88
N ALA A 388 20.02 -24.71 11.39
CA ALA A 388 18.94 -24.21 12.23
C ALA A 388 19.50 -23.52 13.50
N VAL A 389 20.58 -24.04 14.07
CA VAL A 389 21.30 -23.42 15.20
C VAL A 389 21.92 -22.08 14.81
N ARG A 390 22.61 -21.99 13.66
CA ARG A 390 23.18 -20.72 13.17
C ARG A 390 22.10 -19.67 12.92
N LEU A 391 20.98 -20.09 12.31
CA LEU A 391 19.80 -19.25 12.07
C LEU A 391 19.20 -18.72 13.36
N ALA A 392 18.98 -19.60 14.35
CA ALA A 392 18.43 -19.20 15.65
C ALA A 392 19.34 -18.19 16.38
N ALA A 393 20.66 -18.37 16.29
CA ALA A 393 21.62 -17.42 16.86
C ALA A 393 21.56 -16.04 16.17
N ALA A 394 21.51 -16.02 14.83
CA ALA A 394 21.37 -14.77 14.06
C ALA A 394 20.04 -14.07 14.36
N ALA A 395 18.93 -14.82 14.42
CA ALA A 395 17.61 -14.28 14.72
C ALA A 395 17.54 -13.64 16.12
N ARG A 396 18.18 -14.23 17.14
CA ARG A 396 18.28 -13.63 18.48
C ARG A 396 19.08 -12.34 18.50
N GLN A 397 20.16 -12.26 17.72
CA GLN A 397 20.93 -11.01 17.57
C GLN A 397 20.08 -9.91 16.92
N LEU A 398 19.25 -10.27 15.93
CA LEU A 398 18.32 -9.32 15.30
C LEU A 398 17.22 -8.88 16.28
N GLU A 399 16.66 -9.78 17.06
CA GLU A 399 15.70 -9.44 18.13
C GLU A 399 16.31 -8.49 19.17
N GLU A 400 17.55 -8.73 19.61
CA GLU A 400 18.27 -7.81 20.50
C GLU A 400 18.51 -6.45 19.85
N PHE A 401 18.90 -6.42 18.57
CA PHE A 401 19.14 -5.19 17.82
C PHE A 401 17.87 -4.34 17.63
N PHE A 402 16.74 -4.97 17.34
CA PHE A 402 15.45 -4.27 17.16
C PHE A 402 14.69 -4.06 18.48
N GLY A 403 15.04 -4.77 19.54
CA GLY A 403 14.48 -4.61 20.89
C GLY A 403 13.05 -5.18 21.04
N ALA A 404 12.60 -6.02 20.11
CA ALA A 404 11.27 -6.63 20.11
C ALA A 404 11.29 -7.96 19.31
N PRO A 405 10.31 -8.85 19.52
CA PRO A 405 10.19 -10.06 18.70
C PRO A 405 10.13 -9.76 17.21
N GLN A 406 10.82 -10.58 16.41
CA GLN A 406 10.98 -10.38 14.98
C GLN A 406 10.33 -11.51 14.17
N ASP A 407 9.87 -11.13 12.98
CA ASP A 407 9.49 -11.99 11.87
C ASP A 407 10.53 -11.78 10.76
N ILE A 408 11.36 -12.79 10.52
CA ILE A 408 12.59 -12.68 9.71
C ILE A 408 12.51 -13.65 8.54
N GLU A 409 12.48 -13.12 7.33
CA GLU A 409 12.74 -13.92 6.12
C GLU A 409 14.25 -14.17 5.96
N TRP A 410 14.61 -15.41 5.62
CA TRP A 410 16.00 -15.83 5.45
C TRP A 410 16.16 -16.78 4.26
N ALA A 411 17.39 -16.89 3.76
CA ALA A 411 17.78 -17.87 2.76
C ALA A 411 19.14 -18.46 3.14
N VAL A 412 19.35 -19.72 2.78
CA VAL A 412 20.65 -20.39 2.80
C VAL A 412 20.98 -20.71 1.36
N ASP A 413 22.14 -20.27 0.87
CA ASP A 413 22.54 -20.41 -0.52
C ASP A 413 22.97 -21.86 -0.89
N GLN A 414 23.35 -22.07 -2.15
CA GLN A 414 23.84 -23.38 -2.62
C GLN A 414 25.14 -23.83 -1.94
N GLU A 415 25.93 -22.90 -1.39
CA GLU A 415 27.18 -23.17 -0.66
C GLU A 415 26.94 -23.40 0.84
N ARG A 416 25.67 -23.32 1.28
CA ARG A 416 25.20 -23.47 2.66
C ARG A 416 25.62 -22.33 3.59
N GLU A 417 25.87 -21.16 3.02
CA GLU A 417 26.04 -19.89 3.73
C GLU A 417 24.66 -19.25 3.99
N LEU A 418 24.55 -18.55 5.13
CA LEU A 418 23.33 -17.89 5.60
C LEU A 418 23.26 -16.43 5.15
#